data_AF-R7TSP3-F1
#
_entry.id   AF-R7TSP3-F1
#
_cell.length_a   1.000
_cell.length_b   1.000
_cell.length_c   1.000
_cell.angle_alpha   90.00
_cell.angle_beta   90.00
_cell.angle_gamma   90.00
#
_symmetry.space_group_name_H-M   'P 1'
#
loop_
_entity.id
_entity.type
_entity.pdbx_description
1 polymer ?
#
loop_
_entity_poly.entity_id
_entity_poly.type
_entity_poly.pdbx_seq_one_letter_code
_entity_poly.pdbx_strand_id
1 'polypeptide(L)' 'KFQVSFDVKDYEPQDISVKVDKDTLVVEAKRETIKDGSKSSKQFSRNVHLPSDVDPDKLVSSLSNDGILTLEAP' A
#
# COMPACT_ATOMS: atom_id res chain seq x y z
N LYS A 1 -9.13 2.53 17.18
CA LYS A 1 -9.34 2.06 15.79
C LYS A 1 -8.70 2.99 14.78
N PHE A 2 -7.54 2.57 14.29
CA PHE A 2 -6.84 3.20 13.18
C PHE A 2 -7.31 2.58 11.86
N GLN A 3 -7.53 3.40 10.84
CA GLN A 3 -7.85 2.93 9.50
C GLN A 3 -7.36 3.95 8.47
N VAL A 4 -6.69 3.47 7.43
CA VAL A 4 -6.28 4.26 6.26
C VAL A 4 -6.49 3.48 4.97
N SER A 5 -6.81 4.17 3.88
CA SER A 5 -7.04 3.56 2.58
C SER A 5 -6.26 4.28 1.47
N PHE A 6 -5.80 3.51 0.48
CA PHE A 6 -5.04 3.99 -0.67
C PHE A 6 -5.64 3.45 -1.97
N ASP A 7 -5.84 4.32 -2.96
CA ASP A 7 -6.19 3.92 -4.33
C ASP A 7 -4.93 3.40 -5.04
N VAL A 8 -4.91 2.09 -5.29
CA VAL A 8 -3.81 1.36 -5.93
C VAL A 8 -4.31 0.56 -7.14
N LYS A 9 -5.44 0.94 -7.74
CA LYS A 9 -6.07 0.22 -8.88
C LYS A 9 -5.19 0.03 -10.12
N ASP A 10 -4.12 0.82 -10.22
CA ASP A 10 -3.13 0.74 -11.31
C ASP A 10 -2.07 -0.36 -11.08
N TYR A 11 -2.11 -1.09 -9.95
CA TYR A 11 -1.10 -2.07 -9.52
C TYR A 11 -1.72 -3.43 -9.22
N GLU A 12 -0.98 -4.51 -9.46
CA GLU A 12 -1.41 -5.85 -9.06
C GLU A 12 -1.12 -6.02 -7.56
N PRO A 13 -1.83 -6.91 -6.85
CA PRO A 13 -1.52 -7.24 -5.46
C PRO A 13 -0.03 -7.58 -5.23
N GLN A 14 0.60 -8.29 -6.16
CA GLN A 14 2.01 -8.68 -6.11
C GLN A 14 2.99 -7.52 -6.32
N ASP A 15 2.54 -6.40 -6.90
CA ASP A 15 3.36 -5.21 -7.16
C ASP A 15 3.40 -4.28 -5.92
N ILE A 16 2.58 -4.57 -4.91
CA ILE A 16 2.36 -3.74 -3.72
C ILE A 16 3.10 -4.32 -2.52
N SER A 17 3.82 -3.47 -1.80
CA SER A 17 4.50 -3.79 -0.55
C SER A 17 3.99 -2.89 0.57
N VAL A 18 3.67 -3.51 1.70
CA VAL A 18 3.29 -2.84 2.94
C VAL A 18 4.31 -3.22 4.00
N LYS A 19 4.87 -2.22 4.68
CA LYS A 19 5.82 -2.42 5.77
C LYS A 19 5.58 -1.39 6.86
N VAL A 20 5.94 -1.74 8.08
CA VAL A 20 6.05 -0.78 9.18
C VAL A 20 7.53 -0.62 9.50
N ASP A 21 8.03 0.61 9.43
CA ASP A 21 9.36 0.97 9.89
C ASP A 21 9.22 1.91 11.08
N LYS A 22 9.56 1.41 12.28
CA LYS A 22 9.32 2.07 13.58
C LYS A 22 7.84 2.42 13.74
N ASP A 23 7.52 3.71 13.68
CA ASP A 23 6.16 4.25 13.82
C ASP A 23 5.62 4.75 12.48
N THR A 24 6.15 4.28 11.36
CA THR A 24 5.75 4.71 10.02
C THR A 24 5.28 3.52 9.20
N LEU A 25 4.02 3.55 8.82
CA LEU A 25 3.46 2.69 7.80
C LEU A 25 3.92 3.16 6.43
N VAL A 26 4.60 2.29 5.70
CA VAL A 26 5.15 2.53 4.37
C VAL A 26 4.44 1.62 3.37
N VAL A 27 3.81 2.24 2.38
CA VAL A 27 3.14 1.56 1.27
C VAL A 27 3.85 1.92 -0.03
N GLU A 28 4.35 0.93 -0.73
CA GLU A 28 5.08 1.07 -1.98
C GLU A 28 4.41 0.21 -3.06
N ALA A 29 4.34 0.71 -4.30
CA ALA A 29 3.97 -0.14 -5.43
C ALA A 29 4.78 0.25 -6.67
N LYS A 30 5.22 -0.73 -7.45
CA LYS A 30 5.98 -0.49 -8.68
C LYS A 30 5.54 -1.43 -9.79
N ARG A 31 5.22 -0.87 -10.95
CA ARG A 31 4.82 -1.62 -12.13
C ARG A 31 5.57 -1.12 -13.36
N GLU A 32 6.14 -2.04 -14.11
CA GLU A 32 6.66 -1.79 -15.46
C GLU A 32 5.78 -2.50 -16.48
N THR A 33 5.38 -1.79 -17.53
CA THR A 33 4.58 -2.35 -18.62
C THR A 33 5.30 -2.10 -19.93
N ILE A 34 5.36 -3.13 -20.76
CA ILE A 34 5.90 -3.06 -22.11
C ILE A 34 4.72 -3.32 -23.05
N LYS A 35 4.42 -2.37 -23.93
CA LYS A 35 3.35 -2.49 -24.92
C LYS A 35 3.81 -1.85 -26.22
N ASP A 36 3.71 -2.58 -27.32
CA ASP A 36 4.03 -2.11 -28.68
C ASP A 36 5.43 -1.46 -28.79
N GLY A 37 6.42 -2.05 -28.12
CA GLY A 37 7.81 -1.54 -28.08
C GLY A 37 8.02 -0.32 -27.17
N SER A 38 6.95 0.21 -26.56
CA SER A 38 7.02 1.29 -25.57
C SER A 38 7.07 0.72 -24.16
N LYS A 39 7.97 1.27 -23.33
CA LYS A 39 8.09 0.93 -21.90
C LYS A 39 7.54 2.07 -21.05
N SER A 40 6.60 1.76 -20.17
CA SER A 40 6.10 2.67 -19.14
C SER A 40 6.39 2.12 -17.74
N SER A 41 6.76 2.98 -16.81
CA SER A 41 6.94 2.63 -15.40
C SER A 41 6.05 3.52 -14.55
N LYS A 42 5.31 2.93 -13.60
CA LYS A 42 4.53 3.63 -12.58
C LYS A 42 5.06 3.24 -11.21
N GLN A 43 5.15 4.21 -10.31
CA GLN A 43 5.55 4.00 -8.93
C GLN A 43 4.65 4.78 -7.98
N PHE A 44 4.25 4.14 -6.90
CA PHE A 44 3.49 4.71 -5.80
C PHE A 44 4.31 4.55 -4.51
N SER A 45 4.33 5.60 -3.68
CA SER A 45 4.92 5.54 -2.34
C SER A 45 4.13 6.47 -1.42
N ARG A 46 3.68 5.94 -0.29
CA ARG A 46 3.01 6.69 0.76
C ARG A 46 3.48 6.25 2.12
N ASN A 47 3.78 7.25 2.95
CA ASN A 47 4.15 7.06 4.34
C ASN A 47 3.09 7.69 5.23
N VAL A 48 2.66 6.96 6.24
CA VAL A 48 1.70 7.40 7.25
C VAL A 48 2.30 7.16 8.61
N HIS A 49 2.32 8.19 9.45
CA HIS A 49 2.74 8.03 10.83
C HIS A 49 1.66 7.28 11.60
N LEU A 50 2.05 6.20 12.27
CA LEU A 50 1.17 5.44 13.14
C LEU A 50 1.03 6.20 14.46
N PRO A 51 -0.20 6.41 14.95
CA PRO A 51 -0.43 6.86 16.31
C PRO A 51 0.24 5.94 17.33
N SER A 52 0.66 6.48 18.48
CA SER A 52 1.38 5.73 19.53
C SER A 52 0.56 4.62 20.19
N ASP A 53 -0.77 4.65 20.02
CA ASP A 53 -1.71 3.65 20.52
C ASP A 53 -1.98 2.51 19.51
N VAL A 54 -1.41 2.57 18.31
CA VAL A 54 -1.53 1.50 17.31
C VAL A 54 -0.45 0.45 17.53
N ASP A 55 -0.89 -0.79 17.71
CA ASP A 55 -0.02 -1.96 17.75
C ASP A 55 0.27 -2.45 16.31
N PRO A 56 1.53 -2.36 15.81
CA PRO A 56 1.88 -2.78 14.46
C PRO A 56 1.58 -4.26 14.19
N ASP A 57 1.66 -5.12 15.20
CA ASP A 57 1.41 -6.57 15.05
C ASP A 57 -0.09 -6.88 14.87
N LYS A 58 -0.96 -5.92 15.21
CA LYS A 58 -2.41 -6.01 15.00
C LYS A 58 -2.88 -5.33 13.71
N LEU A 59 -1.95 -4.81 12.91
CA LEU A 59 -2.27 -4.16 11.65
C LEU A 59 -2.64 -5.22 10.60
N VAL A 60 -3.82 -5.09 10.02
CA VAL A 60 -4.31 -5.98 8.97
C VAL A 60 -4.47 -5.20 7.68
N SER A 61 -4.01 -5.77 6.57
CA SER A 61 -4.21 -5.23 5.23
C SER A 61 -5.26 -6.03 4.47
N SER A 62 -6.04 -5.34 3.63
CA SER A 62 -6.96 -5.95 2.68
C SER A 62 -6.97 -5.14 1.39
N LEU A 63 -7.10 -5.81 0.25
CA LEU A 63 -7.20 -5.18 -1.06
C LEU A 63 -8.53 -5.58 -1.68
N SER A 64 -9.36 -4.58 -1.99
CA SER A 64 -10.64 -4.79 -2.65
C SER A 64 -10.48 -4.94 -4.17
N ASN A 65 -11.50 -5.52 -4.83
CA ASN A 65 -11.48 -5.75 -6.28
C ASN A 65 -11.49 -4.46 -7.11
N ASP A 66 -11.94 -3.34 -6.55
CA ASP A 66 -11.89 -2.01 -7.15
C ASP A 66 -10.55 -1.28 -6.91
N GLY A 67 -9.57 -1.96 -6.30
CA GLY A 67 -8.19 -1.48 -6.17
C GLY A 67 -7.96 -0.56 -4.96
N ILE A 68 -8.75 -0.71 -3.89
CA ILE A 68 -8.55 0.04 -2.65
C ILE A 68 -7.82 -0.83 -1.63
N LEU A 69 -6.59 -0.47 -1.31
CA LEU A 69 -5.83 -1.06 -0.21
C LEU A 69 -6.27 -0.40 1.09
N THR A 70 -6.78 -1.17 2.03
CA THR A 70 -7.16 -0.70 3.37
C THR A 70 -6.27 -1.35 4.42
N LEU A 71 -5.76 -0.53 5.34
CA LEU A 71 -4.96 -0.92 6.49
C LEU A 71 -5.68 -0.49 7.76
N GLU A 72 -5.96 -1.44 8.64
CA GLU A 72 -6.67 -1.18 9.89
C GLU A 72 -6.02 -1.87 11.09
N ALA A 73 -6.17 -1.26 12.27
CA ALA A 73 -5.79 -1.81 13.56
C ALA A 73 -6.86 -1.47 14.62
N PRO A 74 -7.14 -2.38 15.58
CA PRO A 74 -8.15 -2.20 16.61
C PRO A 74 -7.94 -0.93 17.45
#